data_AF-A0A1G2TYA2-F1
#
_entry.id   AF-A0A1G2TYA2-F1
#
_cell.length_a   1.000
_cell.length_b   1.000
_cell.length_c   1.000
_cell.angle_alpha   90.00
_cell.angle_beta   90.00
_cell.angle_gamma   90.00
#
_symmetry.space_group_name_H-M   'P 1'
#
loop_
_entity.id
_entity.type
_entity.pdbx_description
1 polymer ?
#
loop_
_entity_poly.entity_id
_entity_poly.type
_entity_poly.pdbx_seq_one_letter_code
_entity_poly.pdbx_strand_id
1 'polypeptide(L)'
;MYPLEKFYIYFSPYTAHAIDIDGVVYPTIEHAYQCQRYTDSKIIEEIRNAHSPVKSWEVSSKYKHLQIPEFKSEDHKLQVMKKLMRLKAEQHEEIKQALLDSGDLKIVKHIVTYPPGDGFWDDGEDGKGLNHTGKLWMEIREEYIVSL
;
A
#
# COMPACT_ATOMS: atom_id res chain seq x y z
N MET A 1 2.98 -19.42 1.08
CA MET A 1 2.50 -18.15 1.67
C MET A 1 3.63 -17.61 2.51
N TYR A 2 4.08 -16.39 2.27
CA TYR A 2 5.07 -15.71 3.11
C TYR A 2 4.50 -15.49 4.53
N PRO A 3 5.29 -15.60 5.61
CA PRO A 3 4.77 -15.52 6.97
C PRO A 3 4.01 -14.22 7.23
N LEU A 4 2.86 -14.34 7.92
CA LEU A 4 1.97 -13.22 8.24
C LEU A 4 2.71 -12.08 8.97
N GLU A 5 3.55 -12.43 9.94
CA GLU A 5 4.38 -11.48 10.68
C GLU A 5 5.30 -10.68 9.75
N LYS A 6 6.02 -11.36 8.85
CA LYS A 6 6.91 -10.67 7.91
C LYS A 6 6.13 -9.77 6.94
N PHE A 7 4.91 -10.17 6.53
CA PHE A 7 4.05 -9.27 5.75
C PHE A 7 3.72 -8.00 6.53
N TYR A 8 3.32 -8.12 7.80
CA TYR A 8 2.98 -6.96 8.62
C TYR A 8 4.18 -6.10 9.00
N ILE A 9 5.40 -6.63 8.96
CA ILE A 9 6.61 -5.84 9.19
C ILE A 9 7.03 -5.09 7.92
N TYR A 10 7.03 -5.74 6.75
CA TYR A 10 7.64 -5.17 5.55
C TYR A 10 6.64 -4.76 4.47
N PHE A 11 5.58 -5.54 4.25
CA PHE A 11 4.77 -5.45 3.03
C PHE A 11 3.41 -4.79 3.23
N SER A 12 2.98 -4.59 4.46
CA SER A 12 1.75 -3.85 4.73
C SER A 12 1.90 -2.36 4.34
N PRO A 13 0.89 -1.74 3.70
CA PRO A 13 0.86 -0.29 3.48
C PRO A 13 0.80 0.53 4.79
N TYR A 14 0.57 -0.13 5.92
CA TYR A 14 0.34 0.49 7.23
C TYR A 14 1.61 0.55 8.09
N THR A 15 2.71 -0.03 7.64
CA THR A 15 3.98 -0.03 8.39
C THR A 15 4.61 1.36 8.36
N ALA A 16 5.31 1.73 9.43
CA ALA A 16 6.02 3.01 9.57
C ALA A 16 7.33 3.10 8.76
N HIS A 17 7.23 2.88 7.46
CA HIS A 17 8.30 3.14 6.49
C HIS A 17 7.87 4.37 5.68
N ALA A 18 8.34 5.55 6.11
CA ALA A 18 7.97 6.80 5.48
C ALA A 18 8.50 6.88 4.05
N ILE A 19 7.73 7.45 3.13
CA ILE A 19 8.17 7.64 1.74
C ILE A 19 8.20 9.12 1.40
N ASP A 20 9.27 9.55 0.73
CA ASP A 20 9.38 10.87 0.13
C ASP A 20 8.85 10.83 -1.31
N ILE A 21 7.98 11.78 -1.65
CA ILE A 21 7.49 12.01 -3.00
C ILE A 21 7.70 13.49 -3.31
N ASP A 22 8.67 13.78 -4.16
CA ASP A 22 9.00 15.14 -4.61
C ASP A 22 9.24 16.13 -3.43
N GLY A 23 9.92 15.67 -2.37
CA GLY A 23 10.22 16.45 -1.16
C GLY A 23 9.10 16.48 -0.14
N VAL A 24 7.98 15.80 -0.39
CA VAL A 24 6.88 15.63 0.57
C VAL A 24 6.96 14.24 1.20
N VAL A 25 7.18 14.22 2.51
CA VAL A 25 7.26 12.97 3.29
C VAL A 25 5.87 12.53 3.74
N TYR A 26 5.54 11.27 3.48
CA TYR A 26 4.34 10.59 3.96
C TYR A 26 4.71 9.52 4.99
N PRO A 27 4.06 9.46 6.17
CA PRO A 27 4.42 8.51 7.22
C PRO A 27 4.31 7.03 6.81
N THR A 28 3.39 6.70 5.91
CA THR A 28 3.19 5.36 5.37
C THR A 28 2.69 5.41 3.92
N ILE A 29 2.74 4.28 3.22
CA ILE A 29 2.07 4.14 1.90
C ILE A 29 0.58 4.49 2.01
N GLU A 30 -0.11 4.06 3.07
CA GLU A 30 -1.53 4.37 3.26
C GLU A 30 -1.79 5.88 3.27
N HIS A 31 -0.97 6.68 3.98
CA HIS A 31 -1.11 8.14 3.96
C HIS A 31 -0.97 8.70 2.55
N ALA A 32 0.08 8.29 1.83
CA ALA A 32 0.31 8.73 0.46
C ALA A 32 -0.84 8.33 -0.47
N TYR A 33 -1.27 7.06 -0.42
CA TYR A 33 -2.35 6.53 -1.24
C TYR A 33 -3.66 7.29 -1.01
N GLN A 34 -4.00 7.56 0.25
CA GLN A 34 -5.21 8.31 0.58
C GLN A 34 -5.13 9.78 0.14
N CYS A 35 -3.95 10.41 0.20
CA CYS A 35 -3.75 11.77 -0.29
C CYS A 35 -3.94 11.87 -1.82
N GLN A 36 -3.45 10.89 -2.58
CA GLN A 36 -3.54 10.88 -4.05
C GLN A 36 -4.98 10.85 -4.59
N ARG A 37 -5.97 10.57 -3.74
CA ARG A 37 -7.38 10.54 -4.11
C ARG A 37 -7.99 11.93 -4.31
N TYR A 38 -7.31 13.00 -3.89
CA TYR A 38 -7.88 14.35 -3.80
C TYR A 38 -6.96 15.42 -4.40
N THR A 39 -7.55 16.56 -4.76
CA THR A 39 -6.83 17.77 -5.20
C THR A 39 -6.96 18.94 -4.21
N ASP A 40 -7.93 18.87 -3.28
CA ASP A 40 -8.11 19.88 -2.23
C ASP A 40 -6.98 19.75 -1.19
N SER A 41 -6.17 20.80 -1.06
CA SER A 41 -5.02 20.82 -0.17
C SER A 41 -5.39 20.64 1.31
N LYS A 42 -6.57 21.09 1.75
CA LYS A 42 -7.02 20.93 3.14
C LYS A 42 -7.31 19.46 3.46
N ILE A 43 -7.93 18.76 2.52
CA ILE A 43 -8.21 17.32 2.64
C ILE A 43 -6.89 16.54 2.66
N ILE A 44 -5.99 16.86 1.73
CA ILE A 44 -4.66 16.24 1.64
C ILE A 44 -3.89 16.45 2.95
N GLU A 45 -3.85 17.66 3.49
CA GLU A 45 -3.17 17.95 4.74
C GLU A 45 -3.80 17.24 5.95
N GLU A 46 -5.14 17.16 6.05
CA GLU A 46 -5.82 16.42 7.12
C GLU A 46 -5.47 14.92 7.07
N ILE A 47 -5.46 14.33 5.88
CA ILE A 47 -5.09 12.92 5.69
C ILE A 47 -3.62 12.69 6.04
N ARG A 48 -2.72 13.54 5.51
CA ARG A 48 -1.27 13.40 5.70
C ARG A 48 -0.85 13.55 7.17
N ASN A 49 -1.52 14.42 7.91
CA ASN A 49 -1.25 14.68 9.33
C ASN A 49 -1.99 13.73 10.28
N ALA A 50 -2.73 12.74 9.77
CA ALA A 50 -3.41 11.77 10.62
C ALA A 50 -2.39 10.96 11.44
N HIS A 51 -2.72 10.65 12.70
CA HIS A 51 -1.77 10.01 13.62
C HIS A 51 -1.51 8.52 13.34
N SER A 52 -2.24 7.90 12.40
CA SER A 52 -2.08 6.50 12.05
C SER A 52 -2.60 6.23 10.63
N PRO A 53 -2.13 5.16 9.96
CA PRO A 53 -2.66 4.76 8.65
C PRO A 53 -4.15 4.42 8.67
N VAL A 54 -4.64 3.84 9.77
CA VAL A 54 -6.09 3.63 9.97
C VAL A 54 -6.80 4.99 9.98
N LYS A 55 -6.23 5.98 10.67
CA LYS A 55 -6.85 7.30 10.77
C LYS A 55 -6.83 8.05 9.43
N SER A 56 -5.76 7.92 8.63
CA SER A 56 -5.70 8.52 7.30
C SER A 56 -6.75 7.93 6.36
N TRP A 57 -6.98 6.60 6.44
CA TRP A 57 -8.09 5.93 5.75
C TRP A 57 -9.47 6.40 6.23
N GLU A 58 -9.68 6.52 7.54
CA GLU A 58 -10.95 7.02 8.10
C GLU A 58 -11.26 8.44 7.65
N VAL A 59 -10.27 9.34 7.71
CA VAL A 59 -10.40 10.74 7.26
C VAL A 59 -10.76 10.77 5.78
N SER A 60 -9.99 10.07 4.95
CA SER A 60 -10.26 9.96 3.51
C SER A 60 -11.66 9.42 3.22
N SER A 61 -12.14 8.45 4.00
CA SER A 61 -13.47 7.87 3.80
C SER A 61 -14.61 8.89 3.95
N LYS A 62 -14.46 9.91 4.81
CA LYS A 62 -15.43 11.02 4.95
C LYS A 62 -15.53 11.85 3.66
N TYR A 63 -14.42 12.02 2.96
CA TYR A 63 -14.30 12.85 1.76
C TYR A 63 -14.43 12.07 0.46
N LYS A 64 -14.77 10.78 0.50
CA LYS A 64 -14.87 9.90 -0.68
C LYS A 64 -15.73 10.47 -1.83
N HIS A 65 -16.72 11.29 -1.52
CA HIS A 65 -17.58 11.97 -2.50
C HIS A 65 -16.85 13.07 -3.31
N LEU A 66 -15.70 13.54 -2.84
CA LEU A 66 -14.84 14.55 -3.48
C LEU A 66 -13.61 13.94 -4.16
N GLN A 67 -13.48 12.60 -4.19
CA GLN A 67 -12.33 11.96 -4.81
C GLN A 67 -12.29 12.24 -6.33
N ILE A 68 -11.09 12.30 -6.89
CA ILE A 68 -10.92 12.48 -8.33
C ILE A 68 -11.55 11.30 -9.10
N PRO A 69 -12.13 11.53 -10.30
CA PRO A 69 -12.85 10.50 -11.05
C PRO A 69 -12.03 9.25 -11.37
N GLU A 70 -10.73 9.38 -11.58
CA GLU A 70 -9.78 8.34 -11.94
C GLU A 70 -9.72 7.24 -10.87
N PHE A 71 -9.90 7.59 -9.59
CA PHE A 71 -9.96 6.63 -8.49
C PHE A 71 -11.24 5.79 -8.46
N LYS A 72 -12.14 5.94 -9.44
CA LYS A 72 -13.20 4.95 -9.70
C LYS A 72 -12.67 3.75 -10.51
N SER A 73 -11.60 3.92 -11.28
CA SER A 73 -10.95 2.84 -12.03
C SER A 73 -10.08 1.97 -11.14
N GLU A 74 -10.17 0.65 -11.29
CA GLU A 74 -9.29 -0.30 -10.60
C GLU A 74 -7.85 -0.18 -11.09
N ASP A 75 -7.64 -0.04 -12.40
CA ASP A 75 -6.31 0.09 -12.99
C ASP A 75 -5.55 1.29 -12.42
N HIS A 76 -6.24 2.42 -12.27
CA HIS A 76 -5.63 3.61 -11.69
C HIS A 76 -5.21 3.39 -10.24
N LYS A 77 -6.06 2.74 -9.43
CA LYS A 77 -5.74 2.40 -8.04
C LYS A 77 -4.50 1.49 -7.97
N LEU A 78 -4.44 0.47 -8.83
CA LEU A 78 -3.33 -0.47 -8.90
C LEU A 78 -2.02 0.24 -9.31
N GLN A 79 -2.07 1.11 -10.31
CA GLN A 79 -0.93 1.91 -10.75
C GLN A 79 -0.39 2.81 -9.65
N VAL A 80 -1.27 3.55 -8.95
CA VAL A 80 -0.87 4.41 -7.84
C VAL A 80 -0.23 3.57 -6.73
N MET A 81 -0.89 2.48 -6.31
CA MET A 81 -0.36 1.62 -5.25
C MET A 81 1.01 1.01 -5.62
N LYS A 82 1.16 0.49 -6.85
CA LYS A 82 2.43 -0.05 -7.35
C LYS A 82 3.55 1.00 -7.32
N LYS A 83 3.26 2.24 -7.74
CA LYS A 83 4.24 3.35 -7.68
C LYS A 83 4.71 3.59 -6.23
N LEU A 84 3.79 3.66 -5.28
CA LEU A 84 4.11 3.90 -3.86
C LEU A 84 4.89 2.73 -3.24
N MET A 85 4.53 1.50 -3.58
CA MET A 85 5.25 0.29 -3.13
C MET A 85 6.66 0.24 -3.70
N ARG A 86 6.85 0.61 -4.97
CA ARG A 86 8.17 0.70 -5.58
C ARG A 86 9.04 1.74 -4.88
N LEU A 87 8.51 2.95 -4.65
CA LEU A 87 9.21 3.99 -3.88
C LEU A 87 9.61 3.51 -2.48
N LYS A 88 8.72 2.78 -1.80
CA LYS A 88 9.06 2.18 -0.50
C LYS A 88 10.24 1.20 -0.61
N ALA A 89 10.27 0.32 -1.61
CA ALA A 89 11.38 -0.60 -1.79
C ALA A 89 12.68 0.10 -2.23
N GLU A 90 12.59 1.19 -2.99
CA GLU A 90 13.74 2.00 -3.39
C GLU A 90 14.35 2.81 -2.23
N GLN A 91 13.52 3.27 -1.29
CA GLN A 91 13.93 4.12 -0.17
C GLN A 91 14.29 3.34 1.09
N HIS A 92 13.94 2.05 1.18
CA HIS A 92 14.15 1.19 2.35
C HIS A 92 14.74 -0.14 1.92
N GLU A 93 16.07 -0.30 2.04
CA GLU A 93 16.81 -1.47 1.55
C GLU A 93 16.33 -2.78 2.20
N GLU A 94 15.89 -2.75 3.46
CA GLU A 94 15.34 -3.91 4.15
C GLU A 94 14.05 -4.44 3.50
N ILE A 95 13.27 -3.56 2.86
CA ILE A 95 12.05 -3.94 2.12
C ILE A 95 12.44 -4.66 0.84
N LYS A 96 13.40 -4.11 0.11
CA LYS A 96 13.93 -4.73 -1.12
C LYS A 96 14.57 -6.08 -0.81
N GLN A 97 15.38 -6.18 0.24
CA GLN A 97 15.98 -7.44 0.67
C GLN A 97 14.90 -8.45 1.07
N ALA A 98 13.88 -8.04 1.83
CA ALA A 98 12.76 -8.92 2.19
C ALA A 98 12.00 -9.44 0.95
N LEU A 99 11.88 -8.65 -0.12
CA LEU A 99 11.30 -9.10 -1.39
C LEU A 99 12.17 -10.17 -2.06
N LEU A 100 13.48 -9.93 -2.19
CA LEU A 100 14.41 -10.89 -2.78
C LEU A 100 14.47 -12.19 -1.97
N ASP A 101 14.57 -12.08 -0.64
CA ASP A 101 14.58 -13.21 0.30
C ASP A 101 13.28 -14.03 0.28
N SER A 102 12.18 -13.44 -0.21
CA SER A 102 10.93 -14.19 -0.37
C SER A 102 11.03 -15.26 -1.46
N GLY A 103 12.02 -15.18 -2.37
CA GLY A 103 12.21 -16.11 -3.47
C GLY A 103 10.90 -16.32 -4.25
N ASP A 104 10.53 -17.57 -4.50
CA ASP A 104 9.29 -17.91 -5.21
C ASP A 104 8.04 -17.97 -4.29
N LEU A 105 8.17 -17.59 -3.01
CA LEU A 105 7.03 -17.65 -2.10
C LEU A 105 5.95 -16.65 -2.52
N LYS A 106 4.70 -17.13 -2.51
CA LYS A 106 3.53 -16.26 -2.68
C LYS A 106 3.41 -15.29 -1.51
N ILE A 107 3.40 -13.99 -1.80
CA ILE A 107 3.10 -12.93 -0.83
C ILE A 107 1.59 -12.73 -0.79
N VAL A 108 1.01 -12.78 0.41
CA VAL A 108 -0.43 -12.67 0.62
C VAL A 108 -0.73 -11.67 1.72
N LYS A 109 -1.56 -10.67 1.41
CA LYS A 109 -2.16 -9.80 2.42
C LYS A 109 -3.37 -10.53 2.99
N HIS A 110 -3.18 -11.23 4.10
CA HIS A 110 -4.28 -11.84 4.84
C HIS A 110 -4.73 -10.89 5.96
N ILE A 111 -6.03 -10.68 6.11
CA ILE A 111 -6.59 -9.78 7.12
C ILE A 111 -7.32 -10.61 8.17
N VAL A 112 -6.79 -10.55 9.39
CA VAL A 112 -7.38 -11.15 10.60
C VAL A 112 -7.69 -10.09 11.67
N THR A 113 -7.60 -8.80 11.32
CA THR A 113 -7.72 -7.65 12.23
C THR A 113 -8.52 -6.50 11.58
N TYR A 114 -8.84 -5.46 12.35
CA TYR A 114 -9.55 -4.26 11.89
C TYR A 114 -8.61 -3.26 11.19
N PRO A 115 -9.06 -2.52 10.14
CA PRO A 115 -10.35 -2.66 9.45
C PRO A 115 -10.45 -3.97 8.66
N PRO A 116 -11.67 -4.51 8.46
CA PRO A 116 -11.86 -5.76 7.72
C PRO A 116 -11.32 -5.61 6.30
N GLY A 117 -10.86 -6.73 5.75
CA GLY A 117 -10.42 -6.81 4.36
C GLY A 117 -11.57 -6.50 3.41
N ASP A 118 -11.24 -5.89 2.26
CA ASP A 118 -12.22 -5.60 1.21
C ASP A 118 -12.22 -6.66 0.11
N GLY A 119 -11.38 -7.69 0.23
CA GLY A 119 -11.19 -8.73 -0.79
C GLY A 119 -10.61 -8.22 -2.10
N PHE A 120 -10.35 -6.93 -2.25
CA PHE A 120 -9.68 -6.34 -3.41
C PHE A 120 -8.17 -6.30 -3.15
N TRP A 121 -7.76 -5.65 -2.05
CA TRP A 121 -6.34 -5.55 -1.72
C TRP A 121 -5.79 -6.80 -1.04
N ASP A 122 -6.62 -7.50 -0.29
CA ASP A 122 -6.33 -8.72 0.45
C ASP A 122 -6.96 -9.97 -0.16
N ASP A 123 -6.64 -11.13 0.41
CA ASP A 123 -7.29 -12.40 0.08
C ASP A 123 -8.59 -12.65 0.87
N GLY A 124 -9.11 -11.67 1.62
CA GLY A 124 -10.32 -11.83 2.42
C GLY A 124 -10.18 -12.85 3.57
N GLU A 125 -11.22 -12.97 4.40
CA GLU A 125 -11.24 -13.91 5.53
C GLU A 125 -11.22 -15.38 5.08
N ASP A 126 -11.79 -15.68 3.92
CA ASP A 126 -11.89 -17.04 3.37
C ASP A 126 -10.81 -17.38 2.33
N GLY A 127 -9.84 -16.48 2.12
CA GLY A 127 -8.74 -16.65 1.17
C GLY A 127 -9.13 -16.50 -0.31
N LYS A 128 -10.36 -16.04 -0.62
CA LYS A 128 -10.87 -15.90 -1.99
C LYS A 128 -10.76 -14.50 -2.58
N GLY A 129 -10.26 -13.53 -1.83
CA GLY A 129 -9.99 -12.18 -2.30
C GLY A 129 -8.90 -12.14 -3.39
N LEU A 130 -8.81 -11.00 -4.06
CA LEU A 130 -7.95 -10.80 -5.23
C LEU A 130 -6.47 -10.68 -4.85
N ASN A 131 -6.15 -10.35 -3.59
CA ASN A 131 -4.79 -10.19 -3.09
C ASN A 131 -3.93 -9.26 -3.96
N HIS A 132 -4.47 -8.12 -4.39
CA HIS A 132 -3.75 -7.18 -5.25
C HIS A 132 -2.46 -6.68 -4.60
N THR A 133 -2.43 -6.42 -3.29
CA THR A 133 -1.21 -6.00 -2.60
C THR A 133 -0.10 -7.04 -2.71
N GLY A 134 -0.43 -8.32 -2.46
CA GLY A 134 0.55 -9.40 -2.58
C GLY A 134 1.05 -9.58 -4.01
N LYS A 135 0.14 -9.51 -5.01
CA LYS A 135 0.48 -9.59 -6.44
C LYS A 135 1.42 -8.46 -6.87
N LEU A 136 1.14 -7.23 -6.48
CA LEU A 136 1.98 -6.08 -6.80
C LEU A 136 3.39 -6.20 -6.20
N TRP A 137 3.53 -6.72 -4.97
CA TRP A 137 4.85 -6.98 -4.39
C TRP A 137 5.62 -8.04 -5.17
N MET A 138 4.95 -9.11 -5.60
CA MET A 138 5.58 -10.14 -6.44
C MET A 138 5.99 -9.56 -7.80
N GLU A 139 5.19 -8.72 -8.44
CA GLU A 139 5.59 -8.03 -9.67
C GLU A 139 6.84 -7.15 -9.47
N ILE A 140 6.91 -6.38 -8.37
CA ILE A 140 8.07 -5.54 -8.05
C ILE A 140 9.31 -6.40 -7.79
N ARG A 141 9.15 -7.56 -7.13
CA ARG A 141 10.24 -8.53 -6.94
C ARG A 141 10.80 -9.01 -8.27
N GLU A 142 9.95 -9.37 -9.23
CA GLU A 142 10.40 -9.81 -10.57
C GLU A 142 11.17 -8.69 -11.30
N GLU A 143 10.72 -7.43 -11.16
CA GLU A 143 11.45 -6.27 -11.73
C GLU A 143 12.88 -6.16 -11.19
N TYR A 144 13.09 -6.43 -9.89
CA TYR A 144 14.43 -6.44 -9.31
C TYR A 144 15.29 -7.60 -9.79
N ILE A 145 14.71 -8.80 -9.98
CA ILE A 145 15.44 -9.97 -10.48
C ILE A 145 15.92 -9.75 -11.92
N VAL A 146 15.08 -9.17 -12.78
CA VAL A 146 15.43 -8.89 -14.19
C VAL A 146 16.45 -7.75 -14.33
N SER A 147 16.53 -6.87 -13.33
CA SER A 147 17.49 -5.76 -13.31
C SER A 147 18.91 -6.13 -12.82
N LEU A 148 19.10 -7.39 -12.36
CA LEU A 148 20.40 -7.96 -11.97
C LEU A 148 21.12 -8.59 -13.17
#